data_AF-V5IKY0-F1
#
_entry.id   AF-V5IKY0-F1
#
_cell.length_a   1.000
_cell.length_b   1.000
_cell.length_c   1.000
_cell.angle_alpha   90.00
_cell.angle_beta   90.00
_cell.angle_gamma   90.00
#
_symmetry.space_group_name_H-M   'P 1'
#
loop_
_entity.id
_entity.type
_entity.pdbx_description
1 polymer ?
#
loop_
_entity_poly.entity_id
_entity_poly.type
_entity_poly.pdbx_seq_one_letter_code
_entity_poly.pdbx_strand_id
1 'polypeptide(L)'
;MVVGTPKFLASLALLFFILRPNLGRLSHYAFDAVLLSAFLAGMKRSTGLTFKTDKVAGENKEVGKWVDKYLGVGEWVMDQSVAIAGSSGWFDRTR
;
A
#
# COMPACT_ATOMS: atom_id res chain seq x y z
N MET A 1 25.37 -44.73 -5.89
CA MET A 1 24.91 -43.99 -7.09
C MET A 1 25.12 -42.51 -6.81
N VAL A 2 26.00 -41.88 -7.58
CA VAL A 2 26.42 -40.49 -7.45
C VAL A 2 25.28 -39.58 -7.90
N VAL A 3 24.67 -38.83 -6.97
CA VAL A 3 23.96 -37.61 -7.33
C VAL A 3 24.80 -36.45 -6.82
N GLY A 4 25.92 -36.21 -7.51
CA GLY A 4 26.71 -35.01 -7.33
C GLY A 4 25.88 -33.84 -7.86
N THR A 5 25.08 -33.23 -6.98
CA THR A 5 24.41 -31.98 -7.30
C THR A 5 25.50 -30.99 -7.76
N PRO A 6 25.41 -30.42 -8.97
CA PRO A 6 26.42 -29.48 -9.44
C PRO A 6 26.49 -28.32 -8.43
N LYS A 7 27.69 -28.03 -7.92
CA LYS A 7 27.94 -26.97 -6.93
C LYS A 7 27.37 -25.61 -7.37
N PHE A 8 27.23 -25.42 -8.68
CA PHE A 8 26.55 -24.28 -9.30
C PHE A 8 25.07 -24.16 -8.97
N LEU A 9 24.32 -25.27 -8.97
CA LEU A 9 22.89 -25.26 -8.61
C LEU A 9 22.69 -24.97 -7.12
N ALA A 10 23.58 -25.46 -6.26
CA ALA A 10 23.56 -25.13 -4.83
C ALA A 10 23.83 -23.63 -4.60
N SER A 11 24.84 -23.06 -5.26
CA SER A 11 25.14 -21.62 -5.19
C SER A 11 24.00 -20.75 -5.74
N LEU A 12 23.38 -21.17 -6.84
CA LEU A 12 22.24 -20.49 -7.44
C LEU A 12 20.99 -20.54 -6.54
N ALA A 13 20.71 -21.69 -5.92
CA ALA A 13 19.64 -21.83 -4.94
C ALA A 13 19.88 -20.97 -3.68
N LEU A 14 21.13 -20.84 -3.25
CA LEU A 14 21.53 -19.98 -2.13
C LEU A 14 21.38 -18.49 -2.48
N LEU A 15 21.72 -18.10 -3.71
CA LEU A 15 21.47 -16.76 -4.25
C LEU A 15 19.96 -16.46 -4.27
N PHE A 16 19.12 -17.38 -4.74
CA PHE A 16 17.65 -17.22 -4.73
C PHE A 16 17.07 -17.19 -3.31
N PHE A 17 17.64 -17.94 -2.36
CA PHE A 17 17.22 -17.93 -0.96
C PHE A 17 17.62 -16.63 -0.25
N ILE A 18 18.82 -16.10 -0.51
CA ILE A 18 19.28 -14.79 -0.01
C ILE A 18 18.52 -13.65 -0.68
N LEU A 19 18.18 -13.78 -1.97
CA LEU A 19 17.39 -12.82 -2.72
C LEU A 19 15.89 -12.91 -2.42
N ARG A 20 15.40 -13.90 -1.66
CA ARG A 20 13.99 -13.97 -1.29
C ARG A 20 13.71 -12.83 -0.31
N PRO A 21 13.10 -11.72 -0.75
CA PRO A 21 12.75 -10.67 0.20
C PRO A 21 11.72 -11.27 1.15
N ASN A 22 11.73 -10.84 2.41
CA ASN A 22 10.70 -11.22 3.37
C ASN A 22 9.36 -10.54 3.00
N LEU A 23 8.73 -10.98 1.90
CA LEU A 23 7.54 -10.36 1.29
C LEU A 23 6.41 -10.24 2.31
N GLY A 24 6.26 -11.19 3.23
CA GLY A 24 5.14 -11.18 4.18
C GLY A 24 5.07 -9.93 5.08
N ARG A 25 6.20 -9.48 5.64
CA ARG A 25 6.20 -8.30 6.53
C ARG A 25 6.20 -6.99 5.75
N LEU A 26 6.91 -6.96 4.62
CA LEU A 26 6.93 -5.78 3.75
C LEU A 26 5.53 -5.51 3.18
N SER A 27 4.82 -6.55 2.76
CA SER A 27 3.44 -6.45 2.30
C SER A 27 2.50 -5.97 3.41
N HIS A 28 2.69 -6.41 4.66
CA HIS A 28 1.88 -5.90 5.77
C HIS A 28 2.09 -4.40 6.02
N TYR A 29 3.32 -3.90 6.03
CA TYR A 29 3.56 -2.46 6.19
C TYR A 29 3.06 -1.64 5.01
N ALA A 30 3.22 -2.15 3.78
CA ALA A 30 2.70 -1.49 2.59
C ALA A 30 1.16 -1.46 2.58
N PHE A 31 0.53 -2.54 3.02
CA PHE A 31 -0.93 -2.63 3.13
C PHE A 31 -1.47 -1.70 4.21
N ASP A 32 -0.85 -1.70 5.39
CA ASP A 32 -1.22 -0.80 6.49
C ASP A 32 -1.05 0.67 6.10
N ALA A 33 0.00 0.99 5.34
CA ALA A 33 0.20 2.33 4.81
C ALA A 33 -0.95 2.76 3.88
N VAL A 34 -1.36 1.88 2.97
CA VAL A 34 -2.50 2.14 2.09
C VAL A 34 -3.80 2.29 2.87
N LEU A 35 -4.05 1.44 3.88
CA LEU A 35 -5.22 1.54 4.74
C LEU A 35 -5.25 2.85 5.53
N LEU A 36 -4.13 3.24 6.13
CA LEU A 36 -4.01 4.49 6.87
C LEU A 36 -4.28 5.68 5.95
N SER A 37 -3.77 5.64 4.72
CA SER A 37 -4.04 6.66 3.71
C SER A 37 -5.52 6.73 3.33
N ALA A 38 -6.14 5.59 3.01
CA ALA A 38 -7.55 5.50 2.65
C ALA A 38 -8.46 5.96 3.80
N PHE A 39 -8.08 5.66 5.04
CA PHE A 39 -8.77 6.12 6.24
C PHE A 39 -8.67 7.64 6.42
N LEU A 40 -7.47 8.22 6.29
CA LEU A 40 -7.25 9.66 6.37
C LEU A 40 -7.97 10.43 5.24
N ALA A 41 -7.93 9.90 4.02
CA ALA A 41 -8.66 10.43 2.87
C ALA A 41 -10.18 10.34 3.08
N GLY A 42 -10.67 9.21 3.61
CA GLY A 42 -12.07 9.00 3.99
C GLY A 42 -12.54 9.98 5.07
N MET A 43 -11.73 10.21 6.12
CA MET A 43 -12.01 11.21 7.14
C MET A 43 -12.08 12.62 6.54
N LYS A 44 -11.14 12.99 5.66
CA LYS A 44 -11.16 14.28 4.95
C LYS A 44 -12.46 14.46 4.14
N ARG A 45 -12.93 13.40 3.47
CA ARG A 45 -14.16 13.43 2.66
C ARG A 45 -15.44 13.42 3.50
N SER A 46 -15.47 12.67 4.60
CA SER A 46 -16.66 12.52 5.46
C SER A 46 -16.83 13.65 6.47
N THR A 47 -15.75 14.31 6.89
CA THR A 47 -15.79 15.37 7.92
C THR A 47 -15.43 16.75 7.37
N GLY A 48 -14.89 16.84 6.15
CA GLY A 48 -14.39 18.09 5.57
C GLY A 48 -13.09 18.60 6.20
N LEU A 49 -12.51 17.90 7.17
CA LEU A 49 -11.24 18.27 7.78
C LEU A 49 -10.09 17.88 6.83
N THR A 50 -9.56 18.86 6.10
CA THR A 50 -8.30 18.70 5.38
C THR A 50 -7.17 18.45 6.37
N PHE A 51 -6.49 17.31 6.21
CA PHE A 51 -5.24 17.04 6.90
C PHE A 51 -4.26 18.15 6.53
N LYS A 52 -3.90 19.01 7.48
CA LYS A 52 -3.01 20.14 7.23
C LYS A 52 -1.61 19.60 7.00
N THR A 53 -1.31 19.25 5.75
CA THR A 53 0.02 18.82 5.31
C THR A 53 1.07 19.90 5.64
N ASP A 54 0.69 21.18 5.71
CA ASP A 54 1.51 22.27 6.24
C ASP A 54 1.99 22.09 7.70
N LYS A 55 1.16 21.51 8.58
CA LYS A 55 1.53 21.29 10.00
C LYS A 55 2.45 20.08 10.18
N VAL A 56 2.36 19.10 9.27
CA VAL A 56 3.18 17.88 9.28
C VAL A 56 4.46 18.04 8.47
N ALA A 57 4.45 18.84 7.41
CA ALA A 57 5.60 19.06 6.54
C ALA A 57 6.66 19.96 7.15
N GLY A 58 6.29 20.87 8.07
CA GLY A 58 7.20 21.95 8.48
C GLY A 58 7.76 22.67 7.23
N GLU A 59 8.89 23.38 7.37
CA GLU A 59 9.52 24.12 6.25
C GLU A 59 9.96 23.25 5.05
N ASN A 60 9.78 21.92 5.10
CA ASN A 60 10.15 20.99 4.03
C ASN A 60 9.00 20.73 3.05
N LYS A 61 8.95 21.52 1.98
CA LYS A 61 8.03 21.36 0.83
C LYS A 61 7.98 19.94 0.23
N GLU A 62 9.05 19.16 0.37
CA GLU A 62 9.11 17.79 -0.14
C GLU A 62 8.24 16.83 0.67
N VAL A 63 8.20 16.99 2.00
CA VAL A 63 7.37 16.17 2.89
C VAL A 63 5.89 16.44 2.62
N GLY A 64 5.51 17.70 2.41
CA GLY A 64 4.15 18.07 2.01
C GLY A 64 3.71 17.36 0.73
N LYS A 65 4.55 17.38 -0.32
CA LYS A 65 4.28 16.67 -1.57
C LYS A 65 4.16 15.15 -1.41
N TRP A 66 4.97 14.55 -0.53
CA TRP A 66 4.90 13.12 -0.24
C TRP A 66 3.62 12.75 0.49
N VAL A 67 3.19 13.56 1.46
CA VAL A 67 1.92 13.36 2.17
C VAL A 67 0.73 13.58 1.24
N ASP A 68 0.78 14.58 0.36
CA ASP A 68 -0.27 14.79 -0.66
C ASP A 68 -0.39 13.58 -1.60
N LYS A 69 0.75 13.03 -2.07
CA LYS A 69 0.75 11.79 -2.86
C LYS A 69 0.20 10.61 -2.07
N TYR A 70 0.57 10.49 -0.79
CA TYR A 70 0.09 9.43 0.08
C TYR A 70 -1.43 9.51 0.22
N LEU A 71 -1.99 10.67 0.58
CA LEU A 71 -3.43 10.90 0.69
C LEU A 71 -4.17 10.69 -0.64
N GLY A 72 -3.57 11.06 -1.77
CA GLY A 72 -4.13 10.81 -3.09
C GLY A 72 -4.27 9.32 -3.42
N VAL A 73 -3.33 8.47 -2.98
CA VAL A 73 -3.47 7.01 -3.09
C VAL A 73 -4.66 6.51 -2.30
N GLY A 74 -4.90 7.04 -1.10
CA GLY A 74 -6.03 6.67 -0.25
C GLY A 74 -7.38 7.02 -0.87
N GLU A 75 -7.49 8.20 -1.50
CA GLU A 75 -8.69 8.63 -2.21
C GLU A 75 -8.95 7.73 -3.43
N TRP A 76 -7.92 7.41 -4.22
CA TRP A 76 -8.03 6.48 -5.35
C TRP A 76 -8.47 5.08 -4.90
N VAL A 77 -7.89 4.54 -3.81
CA VAL A 77 -8.28 3.23 -3.25
C VAL A 77 -9.72 3.26 -2.78
N MET A 78 -10.16 4.34 -2.13
CA MET A 78 -11.55 4.51 -1.73
C MET A 78 -12.49 4.53 -2.94
N ASP A 79 -12.18 5.32 -3.97
CA ASP A 79 -13.02 5.40 -5.17
C ASP A 79 -13.11 4.06 -5.91
N GLN A 80 -12.00 3.32 -6.01
CA GLN A 80 -12.01 1.96 -6.56
C GLN A 80 -12.81 0.99 -5.69
N SER A 81 -12.70 1.09 -4.36
CA SER A 81 -13.48 0.24 -3.44
C SER A 81 -14.99 0.47 -3.61
N VAL A 82 -15.43 1.73 -3.80
CA VAL A 82 -16.84 2.07 -4.05
C VAL A 82 -17.30 1.58 -5.43
N ALA A 83 -16.46 1.71 -6.46
CA ALA A 83 -16.77 1.20 -7.80
C ALA A 83 -16.92 -0.33 -7.83
N ILE A 84 -16.05 -1.04 -7.08
CA ILE A 84 -16.12 -2.50 -6.92
C ILE A 84 -17.35 -2.86 -6.07
N ALA A 85 -17.57 -2.17 -4.95
CA ALA A 85 -18.74 -2.41 -4.10
C ALA A 85 -20.06 -2.19 -4.86
N GLY A 86 -20.16 -1.11 -5.65
CA GLY A 86 -21.33 -0.80 -6.47
C GLY A 86 -21.51 -1.69 -7.71
N SER A 87 -20.47 -2.37 -8.17
CA SER A 87 -20.57 -3.36 -9.26
C SER A 87 -20.77 -4.79 -8.76
N SER A 88 -20.49 -5.05 -7.48
CA SER A 88 -20.79 -6.32 -6.84
C SER A 88 -22.28 -6.41 -6.49
N GLY A 89 -22.94 -7.50 -6.86
CA GLY A 89 -24.35 -7.78 -6.50
C GLY A 89 -24.60 -8.02 -5.00
N TRP A 90 -23.63 -7.68 -4.14
CA TRP A 90 -23.70 -7.77 -2.68
C TRP A 90 -24.18 -6.46 -2.03
N PHE A 91 -24.12 -5.34 -2.76
CA PHE A 91 -24.61 -4.05 -2.29
C PHE A 91 -25.88 -3.68 -3.04
N ASP A 92 -26.99 -3.59 -2.30
CA ASP A 92 -28.21 -2.99 -2.80
C ASP A 92 -28.10 -1.47 -2.72
N ARG A 93 -28.42 -0.77 -3.80
CA ARG A 93 -28.35 0.69 -3.88
C ARG A 93 -29.62 1.26 -3.26
N THR A 94 -29.70 1.24 -1.93
CA THR A 94 -30.83 1.82 -1.21
C THR A 94 -30.76 3.33 -1.36
N ARG A 95 -31.67 3.90 -2.16
CA ARG A 95 -31.88 5.35 -2.26
C ARG A 95 -32.59 5.90 -1.03
#